data_AF-X1HMW2-F1
#
_entry.id   AF-X1HMW2-F1
#
_cell.length_a   1.000
_cell.length_b   1.000
_cell.length_c   1.000
_cell.angle_alpha   90.00
_cell.angle_beta   90.00
_cell.angle_gamma   90.00
#
_symmetry.space_group_name_H-M   'P 1'
#
loop_
_entity.id
_entity.type
_entity.pdbx_description
1 polymer ?
#
loop_
_entity_poly.entity_id
_entity_poly.type
_entity_poly.pdbx_seq_one_letter_code
_entity_poly.pdbx_strand_id
1 'polypeptide(L)'
;MESQLELQDEIMRCRDKFQEEMPDVLAAHTAFRDEVYKDGALSHKVKRLIALGIALRCGCPGCLIYQTKEAVEAGATRAEVM
;
A
#
# COMPACT_ATOMS: atom_id res chain seq x y z
N MET A 1 -13.11 17.54 5.13
CA MET A 1 -12.58 16.16 5.08
C MET A 1 -11.93 16.05 3.72
N GLU A 2 -10.61 15.94 3.66
CA GLU A 2 -9.93 15.73 2.36
C GLU A 2 -10.45 14.46 1.71
N SER A 3 -10.73 14.53 0.41
CA SER A 3 -11.12 13.36 -0.37
C SER A 3 -9.96 12.38 -0.38
N GLN A 4 -10.18 11.16 0.08
CA GLN A 4 -9.14 10.12 0.07
C GLN A 4 -8.69 9.78 -1.36
N LEU A 5 -9.56 9.99 -2.34
CA LEU A 5 -9.25 9.82 -3.76
C LEU A 5 -8.33 10.93 -4.28
N GLU A 6 -8.56 12.18 -3.88
CA GLU A 6 -7.68 13.30 -4.26
C GLU A 6 -6.27 13.11 -3.67
N LEU A 7 -6.20 12.67 -2.40
CA LEU A 7 -4.92 12.34 -1.76
C LEU A 7 -4.21 11.18 -2.47
N GLN A 8 -4.96 10.16 -2.90
CA GLN A 8 -4.40 9.08 -3.71
C GLN A 8 -3.79 9.61 -5.01
N ASP A 9 -4.51 10.47 -5.73
CA ASP A 9 -4.04 11.06 -6.99
C ASP A 9 -2.80 11.94 -6.78
N GLU A 10 -2.70 12.65 -5.66
CA GLU A 10 -1.51 13.40 -5.29
C GLU A 10 -0.32 12.48 -4.98
N ILE A 11 -0.52 11.42 -4.19
CA ILE A 11 0.52 10.42 -3.89
C ILE A 11 1.05 9.79 -5.18
N MET A 12 0.16 9.45 -6.11
CA MET A 12 0.56 8.88 -7.40
C MET A 12 1.39 9.87 -8.22
N ARG A 13 1.01 11.15 -8.27
CA ARG A 13 1.81 12.19 -8.93
C ARG A 13 3.21 12.34 -8.33
N CYS A 14 3.33 12.30 -7.01
CA CYS A 14 4.63 12.34 -6.34
C CYS A 14 5.47 11.08 -6.63
N ARG A 15 4.82 9.91 -6.70
CA ARG A 15 5.48 8.64 -7.04
C ARG A 15 6.02 8.64 -8.48
N ASP A 16 5.28 9.23 -9.42
CA ASP A 16 5.71 9.34 -10.81
C ASP A 16 6.92 10.26 -10.95
N LYS A 17 6.92 11.42 -10.26
CA LYS A 17 8.12 12.28 -10.18
C LYS A 17 9.31 11.57 -9.54
N PHE A 18 9.07 10.79 -8.48
CA PHE A 18 10.12 10.00 -7.83
C PHE A 18 10.70 8.93 -8.77
N GLN A 19 9.87 8.36 -9.65
CA GLN A 19 10.34 7.44 -10.69
C GLN A 19 11.25 8.13 -11.73
N GLU A 20 10.92 9.36 -12.12
CA GLU A 20 11.72 10.15 -13.07
C GLU A 20 13.07 10.55 -12.47
N GLU A 21 13.08 11.00 -11.21
CA GLU A 21 14.28 11.51 -10.54
C GLU A 21 15.18 10.39 -9.97
N MET A 22 14.58 9.29 -9.48
CA MET A 22 15.28 8.22 -8.76
C MET A 22 14.80 6.82 -9.18
N PRO A 23 14.92 6.45 -10.48
CA PRO A 23 14.34 5.22 -11.02
C PRO A 23 14.90 3.95 -10.35
N ASP A 24 16.21 3.88 -10.12
CA ASP A 24 16.85 2.69 -9.53
C ASP A 24 16.43 2.46 -8.08
N VAL A 25 16.20 3.54 -7.33
CA VAL A 25 15.73 3.45 -5.93
C VAL A 25 14.28 2.99 -5.90
N LEU A 26 13.42 3.52 -6.77
CA LEU A 26 12.05 3.06 -6.87
C LEU A 26 11.98 1.59 -7.33
N ALA A 27 12.82 1.17 -8.27
CA ALA A 27 12.90 -0.21 -8.72
C ALA A 27 13.32 -1.16 -7.59
N ALA A 28 14.36 -0.80 -6.84
CA ALA A 28 14.81 -1.58 -5.69
C ALA A 28 13.73 -1.67 -4.60
N HIS A 29 13.07 -0.56 -4.27
CA HIS A 29 11.97 -0.54 -3.31
C HIS A 29 10.77 -1.38 -3.77
N THR A 30 10.44 -1.33 -5.07
CA THR A 30 9.36 -2.14 -5.67
C THR A 30 9.69 -3.63 -5.56
N ALA A 31 10.91 -4.03 -5.92
CA ALA A 31 11.35 -5.42 -5.80
C ALA A 31 11.32 -5.92 -4.35
N PHE A 32 11.80 -5.09 -3.40
CA PHE A 32 11.73 -5.40 -1.97
C PHE A 32 10.28 -5.59 -1.50
N ARG A 33 9.39 -4.66 -1.85
CA ARG A 33 7.97 -4.72 -1.49
C ARG A 33 7.34 -6.00 -2.05
N ASP A 34 7.57 -6.30 -3.33
CA ASP A 34 6.97 -7.47 -3.97
C ASP A 34 7.44 -8.76 -3.27
N GLU A 35 8.71 -8.86 -2.90
CA GLU A 35 9.24 -9.98 -2.10
C GLU A 35 8.55 -10.11 -0.74
N VAL A 36 8.43 -9.01 0.02
CA VAL A 36 7.79 -9.01 1.35
C VAL A 36 6.36 -9.54 1.30
N TYR A 37 5.61 -9.19 0.26
CA TYR A 37 4.20 -9.52 0.14
C TYR A 37 3.88 -10.80 -0.64
N LYS A 38 4.89 -11.51 -1.18
CA LYS A 38 4.70 -12.85 -1.78
C LYS A 38 3.98 -13.80 -0.82
N ASP A 39 3.19 -14.71 -1.38
CA ASP A 39 2.58 -15.79 -0.59
C ASP A 39 3.64 -16.67 0.09
N GLY A 40 3.32 -17.14 1.29
CA GLY A 40 4.14 -18.05 2.07
C GLY A 40 3.33 -18.64 3.21
N ALA A 41 3.89 -18.72 4.42
CA ALA A 41 3.16 -19.14 5.61
C ALA A 41 1.92 -18.27 5.90
N LEU A 42 1.95 -17.00 5.47
CA LEU A 42 0.79 -16.11 5.42
C LEU A 42 0.55 -15.73 3.96
N SER A 43 -0.73 -15.68 3.57
CA SER A 43 -1.10 -15.23 2.24
C SER A 43 -0.85 -13.73 2.06
N HIS A 44 -0.68 -13.30 0.81
CA HIS A 44 -0.55 -11.89 0.41
C HIS A 44 -1.67 -11.03 1.03
N LYS A 45 -2.93 -11.50 0.95
CA LYS A 45 -4.09 -10.84 1.59
C LYS A 45 -3.89 -10.63 3.08
N VAL A 46 -3.51 -11.67 3.82
CA VAL A 46 -3.32 -11.57 5.28
C VAL A 46 -2.18 -10.61 5.62
N LYS A 47 -1.08 -10.64 4.86
CA LYS A 47 0.02 -9.68 5.04
C LYS A 47 -0.43 -8.23 4.81
N ARG A 48 -1.32 -7.97 3.84
CA ARG A 48 -1.88 -6.64 3.58
C ARG A 48 -2.82 -6.18 4.69
N LEU A 49 -3.66 -7.07 5.22
CA LEU A 49 -4.52 -6.76 6.38
C LEU A 49 -3.70 -6.42 7.63
N ILE A 50 -2.60 -7.14 7.89
CA ILE A 50 -1.66 -6.79 8.97
C ILE A 50 -1.05 -5.40 8.73
N ALA A 51 -0.58 -5.13 7.52
CA ALA A 51 -0.02 -3.83 7.16
C ALA A 51 -1.04 -2.69 7.28
N LEU A 52 -2.31 -2.93 6.98
CA LEU A 52 -3.41 -1.98 7.18
C LEU A 52 -3.61 -1.65 8.67
N GLY A 53 -3.59 -2.65 9.54
CA GLY A 53 -3.63 -2.44 10.99
C GLY A 53 -2.45 -1.62 11.52
N ILE A 54 -1.24 -1.86 10.99
CA ILE A 54 -0.05 -1.06 11.29
C ILE A 54 -0.21 0.38 10.78
N ALA A 55 -0.70 0.57 9.55
CA ALA A 55 -0.94 1.90 8.97
C ALA A 55 -1.90 2.73 9.83
N LEU A 56 -2.96 2.10 10.36
CA LEU A 56 -3.89 2.71 11.31
C LEU A 56 -3.18 3.13 12.59
N ARG A 57 -2.40 2.24 13.20
CA ARG A 57 -1.64 2.53 14.42
C ARG A 57 -0.61 3.65 14.20
N CYS A 58 0.04 3.71 13.04
CA CYS A 58 1.01 4.73 12.69
C CYS A 58 0.37 6.09 12.37
N GLY A 59 -0.93 6.12 12.06
CA GLY A 59 -1.63 7.36 11.67
C GLY A 59 -1.15 7.92 10.34
N CYS A 60 -0.71 7.05 9.40
CA CYS A 60 -0.22 7.44 8.08
C CYS A 60 -1.35 7.36 7.04
N PRO A 61 -1.92 8.49 6.57
CA PRO A 61 -3.08 8.46 5.66
C PRO A 61 -2.76 7.81 4.32
N GLY A 62 -1.58 8.10 3.74
CA GLY A 62 -1.15 7.46 2.49
C GLY A 62 -0.97 5.95 2.64
N CYS A 63 -0.49 5.49 3.80
CA CYS A 63 -0.37 4.08 4.11
C CYS A 63 -1.73 3.41 4.27
N LEU A 64 -2.71 4.09 4.90
CA LEU A 64 -4.08 3.60 5.02
C LEU A 64 -4.70 3.37 3.64
N ILE A 65 -4.61 4.37 2.75
CA ILE A 65 -5.11 4.28 1.37
C ILE A 65 -4.41 3.12 0.63
N TYR A 66 -3.07 3.10 0.67
CA TYR A 66 -2.29 2.11 -0.07
C TYR A 66 -2.57 0.68 0.39
N GLN A 67 -2.53 0.42 1.70
CA GLN A 67 -2.77 -0.93 2.22
C GLN A 67 -4.23 -1.35 2.09
N THR A 68 -5.19 -0.41 2.12
CA THR A 68 -6.60 -0.72 1.85
C THR A 68 -6.78 -1.18 0.41
N LYS A 69 -6.25 -0.43 -0.56
CA LYS A 69 -6.34 -0.77 -1.99
C LYS A 69 -5.71 -2.14 -2.27
N GLU A 70 -4.50 -2.37 -1.78
CA GLU A 70 -3.78 -3.63 -2.01
C GLU A 70 -4.43 -4.82 -1.30
N ALA A 71 -5.03 -4.62 -0.12
CA ALA A 71 -5.81 -5.66 0.53
C ALA A 71 -7.06 -6.03 -0.28
N VAL A 72 -7.79 -5.03 -0.80
CA VAL A 72 -8.98 -5.25 -1.65
C VAL A 72 -8.61 -5.95 -2.95
N GLU A 73 -7.52 -5.53 -3.61
CA GLU A 73 -7.00 -6.19 -4.82
C GLU A 73 -6.56 -7.64 -4.55
N ALA A 74 -6.08 -7.92 -3.33
CA ALA A 74 -5.79 -9.27 -2.85
C ALA A 74 -7.04 -10.07 -2.39
N GLY A 75 -8.25 -9.53 -2.58
CA GLY A 75 -9.51 -10.20 -2.26
C GLY A 75 -9.99 -10.06 -0.82
N ALA A 76 -9.52 -9.05 -0.07
CA ALA A 76 -10.05 -8.74 1.25
C ALA A 76 -11.50 -8.25 1.16
N THR A 77 -12.33 -8.78 2.04
CA THR A 77 -13.74 -8.39 2.19
C THR A 77 -13.88 -7.26 3.20
N ARG A 78 -15.00 -6.54 3.13
CA ARG A 78 -15.33 -5.52 4.14
C ARG A 78 -15.35 -6.08 5.57
N ALA A 79 -15.78 -7.33 5.75
CA ALA A 79 -15.83 -7.99 7.05
C ALA A 79 -14.44 -8.31 7.63
N GLU A 80 -13.42 -8.41 6.79
CA GLU A 80 -12.02 -8.60 7.25
C GLU A 80 -11.34 -7.27 7.61
N VAL A 81 -11.93 -6.13 7.23
CA VAL A 81 -11.36 -4.78 7.43
C VAL A 81 -12.05 -4.01 8.58
N MET A 82 -13.34 -4.26 8.80
CA MET A 82 -14.17 -3.58 9.82
C MET A 82 -14.09 -4.25 11.19
#